data_AF-A0A653F6N0-F1
#
_entry.id   AF-A0A653F6N0-F1
#
_cell.length_a   1.000
_cell.length_b   1.000
_cell.length_c   1.000
_cell.angle_alpha   90.00
_cell.angle_beta   90.00
_cell.angle_gamma   90.00
#
_symmetry.space_group_name_H-M   'P 1'
#
loop_
_entity.id
_entity.type
_entity.pdbx_description
1 polymer ?
#
loop_
_entity_poly.entity_id
_entity_poly.type
_entity_poly.pdbx_seq_one_letter_code
_entity_poly.pdbx_strand_id
1 'polypeptide(L)'
;MGWGLTLSVWCSEWVPFESEDDQLRAARQDFAALPDSVRAQAPQLPFLRQACSAWNVPKAADWVRGVADGTFPALVLSGSYDGQTGPASGQYVAQHLPHAISVTVPGVAHGIYTDRCGAAIIASFFNAPQQPDTSCIGSTQPPPYAVAPPLP
;
A
#
# COMPACT_ATOMS: atom_id res chain seq x y z
N MET A 1 4.96 2.18 15.60
CA MET A 1 3.66 2.72 16.06
C MET A 1 3.11 1.79 17.13
N GLY A 2 2.38 2.29 18.13
CA GLY A 2 1.78 1.44 19.17
C GLY A 2 0.51 0.74 18.67
N TRP A 3 0.29 -0.50 19.09
CA TRP A 3 -0.87 -1.32 18.68
C TRP A 3 -2.22 -0.63 18.92
N GLY A 4 -2.36 0.16 19.99
CA GLY A 4 -3.60 0.87 20.27
C GLY A 4 -3.98 1.92 19.23
N LEU A 5 -2.99 2.62 18.64
CA LEU A 5 -3.25 3.55 17.54
C LEU A 5 -3.59 2.78 16.26
N THR A 6 -2.80 1.77 15.93
CA THR A 6 -2.99 0.95 14.73
C THR A 6 -4.37 0.29 14.69
N LEU A 7 -4.79 -0.35 15.78
CA LEU A 7 -6.12 -0.95 15.88
C LEU A 7 -7.23 0.10 15.82
N SER A 8 -7.06 1.25 16.48
CA SER A 8 -8.05 2.33 16.40
C SER A 8 -8.28 2.80 14.97
N VAL A 9 -7.22 2.93 14.18
CA VAL A 9 -7.32 3.32 12.76
C VAL A 9 -7.97 2.21 11.92
N TRP A 10 -7.45 0.98 11.95
CA TRP A 10 -8.01 -0.11 11.14
C TRP A 10 -9.47 -0.41 11.46
N CYS A 11 -9.84 -0.37 12.75
CA CYS A 11 -11.18 -0.70 13.19
C CYS A 11 -12.18 0.43 13.01
N SER A 12 -11.72 1.68 12.86
CA SER A 12 -12.58 2.83 12.55
C SER A 12 -12.67 3.11 11.05
N GLU A 13 -11.56 3.01 10.32
CA GLU A 13 -11.40 3.51 8.94
C GLU A 13 -11.32 2.42 7.87
N TRP A 14 -11.19 1.14 8.23
CA TRP A 14 -11.12 0.05 7.24
C TRP A 14 -12.21 -0.98 7.45
N VAL A 15 -12.21 -1.72 8.56
CA VAL A 15 -13.11 -2.87 8.78
C VAL A 15 -14.59 -2.53 8.61
N PRO A 16 -15.10 -1.36 9.07
CA PRO A 16 -16.51 -1.01 8.90
C PRO A 16 -16.94 -0.68 7.46
N PHE A 17 -16.00 -0.57 6.51
CA PHE A 17 -16.25 -0.17 5.12
C PHE A 17 -16.20 -1.34 4.13
N GLU A 18 -15.96 -2.55 4.61
CA GLU A 18 -15.87 -3.76 3.80
C GLU A 18 -16.54 -4.89 4.57
N SER A 19 -17.38 -5.69 3.92
CA SER A 19 -17.95 -6.90 4.51
C SER A 19 -17.06 -8.13 4.26
N GLU A 20 -17.26 -9.19 5.05
CA GLU A 20 -16.58 -10.46 4.80
C GLU A 20 -16.93 -11.03 3.41
N ASP A 21 -18.17 -10.82 2.95
CA ASP A 21 -18.59 -11.25 1.62
C ASP A 21 -17.85 -10.47 0.51
N ASP A 22 -17.57 -9.18 0.70
CA ASP A 22 -16.77 -8.40 -0.26
C ASP A 22 -15.36 -8.98 -0.39
N GLN A 23 -14.73 -9.24 0.75
CA GLN A 23 -13.41 -9.87 0.84
C GLN A 23 -13.40 -11.25 0.18
N LEU A 24 -14.39 -12.11 0.48
CA LEU A 24 -14.50 -13.45 -0.09
C LEU A 24 -14.71 -13.42 -1.60
N ARG A 25 -15.52 -12.48 -2.12
CA ARG A 25 -15.74 -12.34 -3.57
C ARG A 25 -14.46 -11.93 -4.28
N ALA A 26 -13.72 -10.96 -3.74
CA ALA A 26 -12.42 -10.54 -4.30
C ALA A 26 -11.40 -11.68 -4.23
N ALA A 27 -11.23 -12.30 -3.06
CA ALA A 27 -10.24 -13.36 -2.85
C ALA A 27 -10.49 -14.62 -3.68
N ARG A 28 -11.74 -14.92 -4.07
CA ARG A 28 -12.04 -16.05 -4.99
C ARG A 28 -11.48 -15.84 -6.39
N GLN A 29 -11.30 -14.60 -6.82
CA GLN A 29 -10.76 -14.27 -8.15
C GLN A 29 -9.25 -14.56 -8.20
N ASP A 30 -8.51 -14.17 -7.16
CA ASP A 30 -7.05 -14.24 -7.15
C ASP A 30 -6.49 -15.47 -6.40
N PHE A 31 -7.23 -15.99 -5.42
CA PHE A 31 -6.79 -17.07 -4.53
C PHE A 31 -7.77 -18.25 -4.52
N ALA A 32 -8.22 -18.67 -5.71
CA ALA A 32 -9.25 -19.71 -5.88
C ALA A 32 -8.93 -21.03 -5.15
N ALA A 33 -7.65 -21.40 -5.05
CA ALA A 33 -7.17 -22.63 -4.42
C ALA A 33 -7.15 -22.60 -2.88
N LEU A 34 -7.26 -21.42 -2.25
CA LEU A 34 -7.27 -21.29 -0.80
C LEU A 34 -8.67 -21.56 -0.22
N PRO A 35 -8.76 -22.17 0.99
CA PRO A 35 -10.04 -22.39 1.65
C PRO A 35 -10.68 -21.06 2.07
N ASP A 36 -12.01 -21.05 2.21
CA ASP A 36 -12.77 -19.86 2.62
C ASP A 36 -12.31 -19.28 3.96
N SER A 37 -11.89 -20.13 4.91
CA SER A 37 -11.35 -19.68 6.19
C SER A 37 -10.10 -18.80 6.05
N VAL A 38 -9.29 -19.01 5.00
CA VAL A 38 -8.12 -18.18 4.69
C VAL A 38 -8.54 -16.98 3.84
N ARG A 39 -9.41 -17.17 2.85
CA ARG A 39 -9.89 -16.09 1.97
C ARG A 39 -10.69 -15.01 2.70
N ALA A 40 -11.39 -15.37 3.77
CA ALA A 40 -12.13 -14.44 4.63
C ALA A 40 -11.22 -13.46 5.38
N GLN A 41 -9.90 -13.70 5.38
CA GLN A 41 -8.92 -12.84 6.02
C GLN A 41 -8.24 -11.94 4.97
N ALA A 42 -8.07 -10.66 5.30
CA ALA A 42 -7.22 -9.78 4.52
C ALA A 42 -5.76 -10.25 4.62
N PRO A 43 -5.00 -10.25 3.50
CA PRO A 43 -3.58 -10.59 3.53
C PRO A 43 -2.82 -9.80 4.59
N GLN A 44 -1.97 -10.48 5.36
CA GLN A 44 -1.18 -9.91 6.47
C GLN A 44 -1.98 -9.38 7.67
N LEU A 45 -3.32 -9.48 7.66
CA LEU A 45 -4.20 -8.99 8.72
C LEU A 45 -5.17 -10.09 9.21
N PRO A 46 -4.65 -11.25 9.65
CA PRO A 46 -5.50 -12.35 10.08
C PRO A 46 -6.33 -11.97 11.32
N PHE A 47 -7.59 -12.36 11.31
CA PHE A 47 -8.57 -12.15 12.39
C PHE A 47 -8.86 -10.69 12.74
N LEU A 48 -8.57 -9.75 11.82
CA LEU A 48 -8.74 -8.32 12.08
C LEU A 48 -10.21 -7.95 12.38
N ARG A 49 -11.20 -8.62 11.77
CA ARG A 49 -12.62 -8.37 12.07
C ARG A 49 -12.97 -8.72 13.52
N GLN A 50 -12.50 -9.86 14.01
CA GLN A 50 -12.68 -10.29 15.39
C GLN A 50 -11.95 -9.35 16.35
N ALA A 51 -10.71 -8.96 16.01
CA ALA A 51 -9.97 -7.97 16.78
C ALA A 51 -10.73 -6.63 16.86
N CYS A 52 -11.30 -6.16 15.76
CA CYS A 52 -12.07 -4.91 15.73
C CYS A 52 -13.40 -4.98 16.46
N SER A 53 -14.08 -6.12 16.44
CA SER A 53 -15.26 -6.34 17.28
C SER A 53 -14.92 -6.26 18.78
N ALA A 54 -13.74 -6.71 19.18
CA ALA A 54 -13.29 -6.62 20.57
C ALA A 54 -12.78 -5.21 20.93
N TRP A 55 -12.10 -4.53 19.99
CA TRP A 55 -11.56 -3.18 20.16
C TRP A 55 -12.67 -2.12 20.24
N ASN A 56 -13.76 -2.32 19.48
CA ASN A 56 -15.03 -1.59 19.59
C ASN A 56 -14.91 -0.06 19.57
N VAL A 57 -14.32 0.48 18.50
CA VAL A 57 -14.25 1.92 18.23
C VAL A 57 -15.33 2.34 17.21
N PRO A 58 -15.84 3.59 17.27
CA PRO A 58 -16.80 4.07 16.28
C PRO A 58 -16.25 4.03 14.86
N LYS A 59 -17.12 3.71 13.89
CA LYS A 59 -16.84 3.89 12.47
C LYS A 59 -16.50 5.35 12.17
N ALA A 60 -15.46 5.59 11.39
CA ALA A 60 -15.09 6.91 10.90
C ALA A 60 -16.12 7.45 9.89
N ALA A 61 -16.12 8.76 9.65
CA ALA A 61 -16.98 9.35 8.63
C ALA A 61 -16.61 8.84 7.22
N ASP A 62 -17.60 8.72 6.33
CA ASP A 62 -17.42 8.06 5.02
C ASP A 62 -16.35 8.72 4.12
N TRP A 63 -16.04 10.00 4.37
CA TRP A 63 -15.01 10.73 3.62
C TRP A 63 -13.61 10.10 3.71
N VAL A 64 -13.30 9.31 4.75
CA VAL A 64 -11.99 8.64 4.88
C VAL A 64 -11.73 7.58 3.80
N ARG A 65 -12.80 7.06 3.19
CA ARG A 65 -12.73 6.16 2.02
C ARG A 65 -12.95 6.88 0.70
N GLY A 66 -13.17 8.19 0.76
CA GLY A 66 -13.31 9.04 -0.41
C GLY A 66 -11.99 9.14 -1.18
N VAL A 67 -12.12 9.49 -2.45
CA VAL A 67 -10.99 9.73 -3.34
C VAL A 67 -10.67 11.22 -3.34
N ALA A 68 -9.38 11.57 -3.23
CA ALA A 68 -8.94 12.96 -3.32
C ALA A 68 -9.06 13.48 -4.77
N ASP A 69 -9.54 14.71 -4.94
CA ASP A 69 -9.77 15.39 -6.23
C ASP A 69 -8.81 16.58 -6.45
N GLY A 70 -7.59 16.47 -5.90
CA GLY A 70 -6.60 17.54 -5.93
C GLY A 70 -6.05 17.82 -7.33
N THR A 71 -5.91 19.10 -7.68
CA THR A 71 -5.27 19.57 -8.92
C THR A 71 -3.82 20.03 -8.74
N PHE A 72 -3.18 19.63 -7.63
CA PHE A 72 -1.78 19.91 -7.36
C PHE A 72 -0.87 18.84 -7.97
N PRO A 73 0.42 19.15 -8.23
CA PRO A 73 1.39 18.14 -8.62
C PRO A 73 1.53 17.09 -7.52
N ALA A 74 1.46 15.81 -7.88
CA ALA A 74 1.57 14.72 -6.94
C ALA A 74 2.55 13.67 -7.46
N LEU A 75 3.32 13.05 -6.56
CA LEU A 75 4.13 11.89 -6.87
C LEU A 75 3.47 10.65 -6.28
N VAL A 76 3.16 9.68 -7.13
CA VAL A 76 2.75 8.34 -6.72
C VAL A 76 3.91 7.39 -6.98
N LEU A 77 4.51 6.87 -5.93
CA LEU A 77 5.74 6.08 -6.00
C LEU A 77 5.51 4.68 -5.44
N SER A 78 5.80 3.66 -6.25
CA SER A 78 5.59 2.25 -5.88
C SER A 78 6.84 1.41 -6.15
N GLY A 79 7.09 0.42 -5.30
CA GLY A 79 8.06 -0.64 -5.58
C GLY A 79 7.38 -1.79 -6.33
N SER A 80 8.04 -2.37 -7.34
CA SER A 80 7.43 -3.46 -8.12
C SER A 80 7.18 -4.73 -7.32
N TYR A 81 7.87 -4.91 -6.18
CA TYR A 81 7.73 -6.04 -5.26
C TYR A 81 7.10 -5.65 -3.92
N ASP A 82 6.41 -4.50 -3.86
CA ASP A 82 5.62 -4.14 -2.69
C ASP A 82 4.39 -5.07 -2.56
N GLY A 83 4.46 -6.01 -1.62
CA GLY A 83 3.37 -6.93 -1.31
C GLY A 83 2.33 -6.41 -0.31
N GLN A 84 2.50 -5.18 0.21
CA GLN A 84 1.54 -4.53 1.11
C GLN A 84 0.68 -3.52 0.35
N THR A 85 1.31 -2.65 -0.43
CA THR A 85 0.67 -1.57 -1.21
C THR A 85 1.21 -1.59 -2.64
N GLY A 86 0.87 -2.65 -3.37
CA GLY A 86 1.44 -2.93 -4.69
C GLY A 86 1.17 -1.84 -5.74
N PRO A 87 1.89 -1.87 -6.89
CA PRO A 87 1.81 -0.83 -7.92
C PRO A 87 0.40 -0.53 -8.45
N ALA A 88 -0.50 -1.51 -8.43
CA ALA A 88 -1.89 -1.33 -8.83
C ALA A 88 -2.62 -0.30 -7.95
N SER A 89 -2.33 -0.25 -6.64
CA SER A 89 -2.88 0.76 -5.73
C SER A 89 -2.37 2.17 -6.08
N GLY A 90 -1.10 2.28 -6.46
CA GLY A 90 -0.54 3.55 -6.96
C GLY A 90 -1.22 4.01 -8.25
N GLN A 91 -1.37 3.12 -9.23
CA GLN A 91 -2.07 3.44 -10.47
C GLN A 91 -3.51 3.89 -10.22
N TYR A 92 -4.23 3.23 -9.31
CA TYR A 92 -5.57 3.65 -8.89
C TYR A 92 -5.57 5.09 -8.35
N VAL A 93 -4.66 5.43 -7.43
CA VAL A 93 -4.55 6.80 -6.91
C VAL A 93 -4.24 7.82 -8.02
N ALA A 94 -3.33 7.48 -8.93
CA ALA A 94 -2.93 8.37 -10.03
C ALA A 94 -4.08 8.66 -11.01
N GLN A 95 -5.04 7.74 -11.19
CA GLN A 95 -6.22 7.95 -12.05
C GLN A 95 -7.13 9.09 -11.56
N HIS A 96 -7.03 9.43 -10.27
CA HIS A 96 -7.87 10.44 -9.64
C HIS A 96 -7.15 11.77 -9.37
N LEU A 97 -5.85 11.83 -9.64
CA LEU A 97 -5.02 13.01 -9.47
C LEU A 97 -4.49 13.43 -10.85
N PRO A 98 -5.12 14.41 -11.54
CA PRO A 98 -4.85 14.72 -12.95
C PRO A 98 -3.42 15.17 -13.24
N HIS A 99 -2.68 15.61 -12.23
CA HIS A 99 -1.27 16.03 -12.32
C HIS A 99 -0.32 15.07 -11.58
N ALA A 100 -0.77 13.85 -11.32
CA ALA A 100 0.07 12.84 -10.69
C ALA A 100 1.11 12.29 -11.68
N ILE A 101 2.33 12.16 -11.18
CA ILE A 101 3.42 11.44 -11.81
C ILE A 101 3.50 10.10 -11.10
N SER A 102 3.13 9.02 -11.80
CA SER A 102 3.18 7.66 -11.27
C SER A 102 4.46 6.98 -11.70
N VAL A 103 5.25 6.52 -10.72
CA VAL A 103 6.54 5.87 -10.94
C VAL A 103 6.56 4.53 -10.22
N THR A 104 6.95 3.48 -10.93
CA THR A 104 7.21 2.16 -10.35
C THR A 104 8.70 1.84 -10.46
N VAL A 105 9.35 1.60 -9.31
CA VAL A 105 10.77 1.26 -9.24
C VAL A 105 10.93 -0.27 -9.20
N PRO A 106 11.61 -0.89 -10.18
CA PRO A 106 11.81 -2.34 -10.24
C PRO A 106 12.59 -2.90 -9.05
N GLY A 107 12.22 -4.10 -8.60
CA GLY A 107 12.95 -4.86 -7.57
C GLY A 107 12.84 -4.31 -6.15
N VAL A 108 12.16 -3.19 -5.94
CA VAL A 108 11.98 -2.56 -4.63
C VAL A 108 10.72 -3.08 -3.94
N ALA A 109 10.85 -3.43 -2.66
CA ALA A 109 9.76 -3.90 -1.81
C ALA A 109 9.03 -2.72 -1.11
N HIS A 110 8.19 -3.03 -0.12
CA HIS A 110 7.51 -2.02 0.68
C HIS A 110 8.51 -1.09 1.39
N GLY A 111 8.16 0.19 1.51
CA GLY A 111 9.04 1.19 2.11
C GLY A 111 10.06 1.79 1.13
N ILE A 112 9.65 1.97 -0.13
CA ILE A 112 10.44 2.56 -1.23
C ILE A 112 11.17 3.87 -0.88
N TYR A 113 10.70 4.64 0.10
CA TYR A 113 11.39 5.84 0.58
C TYR A 113 12.75 5.55 1.24
N THR A 114 13.01 4.30 1.63
CA THR A 114 14.31 3.84 2.14
C THR A 114 15.25 3.33 1.03
N ASP A 115 14.71 3.03 -0.15
CA ASP A 115 15.51 2.69 -1.32
C ASP A 115 16.24 3.93 -1.86
N ARG A 116 17.47 3.74 -2.37
CA ARG A 116 18.28 4.86 -2.87
C ARG A 116 17.63 5.57 -4.04
N CYS A 117 17.04 4.83 -4.98
CA CYS A 117 16.39 5.42 -6.14
C CYS A 117 15.05 6.05 -5.75
N GLY A 118 14.26 5.38 -4.92
CA GLY A 118 13.02 5.94 -4.36
C GLY A 118 13.25 7.28 -3.63
N ALA A 119 14.23 7.33 -2.73
CA ALA A 119 14.61 8.56 -2.03
C ALA A 119 15.08 9.68 -2.97
N ALA A 120 15.86 9.34 -4.01
CA ALA A 120 16.32 10.30 -5.01
C ALA A 120 15.16 10.90 -5.83
N ILE A 121 14.21 10.07 -6.26
CA ILE A 121 13.00 10.52 -6.97
C ILE A 121 12.17 11.46 -6.09
N ILE A 122 11.95 11.10 -4.81
CA ILE A 122 11.23 11.94 -3.85
C ILE A 122 11.91 13.31 -3.71
N ALA A 123 13.23 13.33 -3.52
CA ALA A 123 14.00 14.57 -3.41
C ALA A 123 13.91 15.41 -4.68
N SER A 124 14.02 14.79 -5.86
CA SER A 124 13.91 15.49 -7.13
C SER A 124 12.50 16.03 -7.39
N PHE A 125 11.46 15.34 -6.94
CA PHE A 125 10.08 15.82 -7.04
C PHE A 125 9.88 17.12 -6.27
N PHE A 126 10.41 17.22 -5.04
CA PHE A 126 10.31 18.47 -4.27
C PHE A 126 11.04 19.64 -4.95
N ASN A 127 12.10 19.39 -5.72
CA ASN A 127 12.79 20.42 -6.50
C ASN A 127 12.08 20.76 -7.81
N ALA A 128 11.51 19.77 -8.49
CA ALA A 128 10.85 19.91 -9.79
C ALA A 128 9.58 19.04 -9.84
N PRO A 129 8.44 19.51 -9.27
CA PRO A 129 7.25 18.68 -9.09
C PRO A 129 6.59 18.20 -10.39
N GLN A 130 6.92 18.81 -11.52
CA GLN A 130 6.40 18.43 -12.85
C GLN A 130 7.27 17.41 -13.56
N GLN A 131 8.55 17.29 -13.18
CA GLN A 131 9.55 16.48 -13.88
C GLN A 131 10.61 15.96 -12.89
N PRO A 132 10.25 15.07 -11.95
CA PRO A 132 11.23 14.44 -11.07
C PRO A 132 12.21 13.59 -11.89
N ASP A 133 13.47 13.60 -11.49
CA ASP A 133 14.50 12.74 -12.05
C ASP A 133 14.22 11.28 -11.69
N THR A 134 14.00 10.46 -12.71
CA THR A 134 13.72 9.02 -12.61
C THR A 134 14.83 8.17 -13.24
N SER A 135 15.97 8.79 -13.59
CA SER A 135 17.08 8.13 -14.31
C SER A 135 17.69 6.96 -13.54
N CYS A 136 17.56 6.93 -12.21
CA CYS A 136 18.07 5.83 -11.37
C CYS A 136 17.34 4.50 -11.57
N ILE A 137 16.13 4.50 -12.14
CA ILE A 137 15.27 3.31 -12.26
C ILE A 137 15.99 2.16 -12.98
N GLY A 138 16.74 2.46 -14.04
CA GLY A 138 17.47 1.46 -14.82
C GLY A 138 18.62 0.77 -14.08
N SER A 139 19.01 1.29 -12.91
CA SER A 139 20.09 0.74 -12.08
C SER A 139 19.60 -0.03 -10.86
N THR A 140 18.29 -0.09 -10.65
CA THR A 140 17.71 -0.80 -9.50
C THR A 140 17.87 -2.31 -9.66
N GLN A 141 18.27 -2.98 -8.58
CA GLN A 141 18.43 -4.43 -8.51
C GLN A 141 17.77 -4.92 -7.22
N PRO A 142 16.97 -5.99 -7.27
CA PRO A 142 16.52 -6.65 -6.06
C PRO A 142 17.75 -7.05 -5.20
N PRO A 143 17.66 -6.98 -3.86
CA PRO A 143 18.72 -7.53 -3.03
C PRO A 143 18.90 -9.02 -3.37
N PRO A 144 20.16 -9.53 -3.37
CA PRO A 144 20.38 -10.95 -3.58
C PRO A 144 19.64 -11.74 -2.51
N TYR A 145 18.98 -12.83 -2.93
CA TYR A 145 18.32 -13.73 -1.99
C TYR A 145 19.38 -14.36 -1.08
N ALA A 146 19.26 -14.11 0.23
CA ALA A 146 20.14 -14.69 1.24
C ALA A 146 19.41 -15.83 1.97
N VAL A 147 19.92 -17.06 1.81
CA VAL A 147 19.40 -18.24 2.53
C VAL A 147 19.71 -18.15 4.04
N ALA A 148 20.75 -17.39 4.41
CA ALA A 148 21.10 -17.07 5.79
C ALA A 148 21.11 -15.54 5.97
N PRO A 149 20.35 -14.98 6.92
CA PRO A 149 20.41 -13.55 7.20
C PRO A 149 21.83 -13.17 7.67
N PRO A 150 22.37 -12.01 7.26
CA PRO A 150 23.64 -11.52 7.78
C PRO A 150 23.58 -11.36 9.30
N LEU A 151 24.71 -11.57 9.97
CA LEU A 151 24.83 -11.35 11.41
C LEU A 151 24.55 -9.87 11.75
N PRO A 152 24.02 -9.58 12.96
CA PRO A 152 23.67 -8.22 13.38
C PRO A 152 24.82 -7.22 13.31
#